data_AF-A0A833E300-F1
#
_entry.id   AF-A0A833E300-F1
#
_cell.length_a   1.000
_cell.length_b   1.000
_cell.length_c   1.000
_cell.angle_alpha   90.00
_cell.angle_beta   90.00
_cell.angle_gamma   90.00
#
_symmetry.space_group_name_H-M   'P 1'
#
loop_
_entity.id
_entity.type
_entity.pdbx_description
1 polymer ?
#
loop_
_entity_poly.entity_id
_entity_poly.type
_entity_poly.pdbx_seq_one_letter_code
_entity_poly.pdbx_strand_id
1 'polypeptide(L)'
;MKFWEFTRIVTGNLLKVFLSVALVILVGAAYLDRLGCLLKNPLNVGIFISVFLMIYFHEVGHYIPLRNREMEVKRDGIGITILTTKPIPSSAVILSVLLPLIIAVVLTAISRNWVFIILWLGIGAMGLIDAMEVV
;
A
#
# COMPACT_ATOMS: atom_id res chain seq x y z
N MET A 1 -0.19 3.99 19.86
CA MET A 1 -0.20 2.56 19.47
C MET A 1 1.23 2.09 19.18
N LYS A 2 1.60 0.83 19.47
CA LYS A 2 2.95 0.30 19.18
C LYS A 2 3.09 -0.11 17.70
N PHE A 3 4.31 -0.07 17.15
CA PHE A 3 4.55 -0.40 15.74
C PHE A 3 4.08 -1.81 15.34
N TRP A 4 4.37 -2.81 16.18
CA TRP A 4 3.93 -4.18 15.92
C TRP A 4 2.41 -4.35 15.88
N GLU A 5 1.70 -3.58 16.70
CA GLU A 5 0.25 -3.58 16.74
C GLU A 5 -0.32 -2.92 15.48
N PHE A 6 0.23 -1.76 15.10
CA PHE A 6 -0.06 -1.10 13.83
C PHE A 6 0.14 -2.05 12.64
N THR A 7 1.33 -2.63 12.50
CA THR A 7 1.68 -3.53 11.40
C THR A 7 0.75 -4.73 11.36
N ARG A 8 0.41 -5.32 12.52
CA ARG A 8 -0.51 -6.46 12.59
C ARG A 8 -1.91 -6.09 12.07
N ILE A 9 -2.43 -4.93 12.44
CA ILE A 9 -3.76 -4.46 12.02
C ILE A 9 -3.76 -4.18 10.51
N VAL A 10 -2.80 -3.39 10.03
CA VAL A 10 -2.68 -2.99 8.62
C VAL A 10 -2.48 -4.21 7.72
N THR A 11 -1.47 -5.03 8.02
CA THR A 11 -1.18 -6.26 7.26
C THR A 11 -2.34 -7.24 7.31
N GLY A 12 -3.00 -7.40 8.46
CA GLY A 12 -4.15 -8.31 8.59
C GLY A 12 -5.33 -7.88 7.72
N ASN A 13 -5.58 -6.58 7.60
CA ASN A 13 -6.64 -6.04 6.74
C ASN A 13 -6.25 -6.10 5.26
N LEU A 14 -5.03 -5.70 4.92
CA LEU A 14 -4.51 -5.77 3.55
C LEU A 14 -4.51 -7.21 3.05
N LEU A 15 -4.04 -8.17 3.84
CA LEU A 15 -3.98 -9.57 3.44
C LEU A 15 -5.36 -10.12 3.05
N LYS A 16 -6.43 -9.74 3.74
CA LYS A 16 -7.80 -10.16 3.40
C LYS A 16 -8.23 -9.65 2.02
N VAL A 17 -7.98 -8.38 1.72
CA VAL A 17 -8.28 -7.78 0.41
C VAL A 17 -7.42 -8.45 -0.66
N PHE A 18 -6.12 -8.60 -0.41
CA PHE A 18 -5.18 -9.22 -1.34
C PHE A 18 -5.53 -10.67 -1.66
N LEU A 19 -5.86 -11.48 -0.66
CA LEU A 19 -6.28 -12.86 -0.89
C LEU A 19 -7.56 -12.94 -1.72
N SER A 20 -8.51 -12.03 -1.49
CA SER A 20 -9.75 -11.95 -2.27
C SER A 20 -9.47 -11.60 -3.73
N VAL A 21 -8.64 -10.59 -3.98
CA VAL A 21 -8.24 -10.18 -5.33
C VAL A 21 -7.42 -11.27 -6.02
N ALA A 22 -6.47 -11.89 -5.31
CA ALA A 22 -5.68 -13.01 -5.83
C ALA A 22 -6.57 -14.16 -6.28
N LEU A 23 -7.58 -14.51 -5.48
CA LEU A 23 -8.53 -15.57 -5.83
C LEU A 23 -9.28 -15.25 -7.12
N VAL A 24 -9.78 -14.01 -7.28
CA VAL A 24 -10.47 -13.58 -8.50
C VAL A 24 -9.55 -13.66 -9.71
N ILE A 25 -8.30 -13.20 -9.59
CA ILE A 25 -7.31 -13.25 -10.68
C ILE A 25 -6.98 -14.71 -11.03
N LEU A 26 -6.78 -15.58 -10.05
CA LEU A 26 -6.46 -16.99 -10.26
C LEU A 26 -7.62 -17.74 -10.91
N VAL A 27 -8.85 -17.53 -10.44
CA VAL A 27 -10.06 -18.13 -11.04
C VAL A 27 -10.25 -17.64 -12.47
N GLY A 28 -10.09 -16.34 -12.72
CA GLY A 28 -10.15 -15.78 -14.07
C GLY A 28 -9.07 -16.34 -15.00
N ALA A 29 -7.83 -16.47 -14.51
CA ALA A 29 -6.73 -17.06 -15.27
C ALA A 29 -6.93 -18.56 -15.53
N ALA A 30 -7.52 -19.30 -14.58
CA ALA A 30 -7.89 -20.70 -14.79
C ALA A 30 -8.99 -20.85 -15.83
N TYR A 31 -10.04 -20.02 -15.77
CA TYR A 31 -11.14 -20.00 -16.73
C TYR A 31 -10.64 -19.72 -18.17
N LEU A 32 -9.63 -18.87 -18.31
CA LEU A 32 -9.04 -18.52 -19.61
C LEU A 32 -7.90 -19.47 -20.04
N ASP A 33 -7.59 -20.52 -19.28
CA ASP A 33 -6.43 -21.42 -19.48
C ASP A 33 -5.08 -20.66 -19.58
N ARG A 34 -4.96 -19.55 -18.86
CA ARG A 34 -3.75 -18.70 -18.81
C ARG A 34 -3.01 -18.78 -17.49
N LEU A 35 -3.39 -19.68 -16.59
CA LEU A 35 -2.77 -19.82 -15.26
C LEU A 35 -1.25 -20.01 -15.33
N GLY A 36 -0.78 -20.83 -16.28
CA GLY A 36 0.65 -21.05 -16.48
C GLY A 36 1.39 -19.79 -16.93
N CYS A 37 0.76 -18.93 -17.74
CA CYS A 37 1.33 -17.64 -18.15
C CYS A 37 1.39 -16.66 -16.98
N LEU A 38 0.32 -16.62 -16.17
CA LEU A 38 0.25 -15.77 -14.98
C LEU A 38 1.35 -16.10 -13.97
N LEU A 39 1.53 -17.39 -13.65
CA LEU A 39 2.44 -17.85 -12.59
C LEU A 39 3.90 -17.97 -13.04
N LYS A 40 4.17 -18.30 -14.30
CA LYS A 40 5.55 -18.44 -14.81
C LYS A 40 6.26 -17.11 -15.02
N ASN A 41 5.52 -16.02 -15.19
CA ASN A 41 6.13 -14.71 -15.35
C ASN A 41 6.36 -14.06 -13.97
N PRO A 42 7.62 -13.94 -13.51
CA PRO A 42 7.93 -13.36 -12.20
C PRO A 42 7.49 -11.90 -12.08
N LEU A 43 7.32 -11.20 -13.20
CA LEU A 43 6.82 -9.82 -13.21
C LEU A 43 5.39 -9.73 -12.68
N ASN A 44 4.52 -10.71 -13.00
CA ASN A 44 3.13 -10.70 -12.55
C ASN A 44 3.03 -10.87 -11.02
N VAL A 45 3.82 -11.79 -10.47
CA VAL A 45 3.94 -11.99 -9.02
C VAL A 45 4.55 -10.74 -8.37
N GLY A 46 5.58 -10.17 -9.01
CA GLY A 46 6.23 -8.94 -8.56
C GLY A 46 5.27 -7.76 -8.49
N ILE A 47 4.47 -7.52 -9.54
CA ILE A 47 3.45 -6.47 -9.58
C ILE A 47 2.43 -6.69 -8.47
N PHE A 48 1.96 -7.92 -8.28
CA PHE A 48 0.98 -8.22 -7.24
C PHE A 48 1.53 -7.92 -5.83
N ILE A 49 2.74 -8.38 -5.50
CA ILE A 49 3.40 -8.06 -4.23
C ILE A 49 3.66 -6.55 -4.10
N SER A 50 3.99 -5.90 -5.22
CA SER A 50 4.28 -4.48 -5.25
C SER A 50 3.08 -3.63 -4.81
N VAL A 51 1.86 -3.93 -5.28
CA VAL A 51 0.65 -3.23 -4.81
C VAL A 51 0.47 -3.39 -3.30
N PHE A 52 0.80 -4.56 -2.73
CA PHE A 52 0.68 -4.80 -1.28
C PHE A 52 1.65 -3.89 -0.51
N LEU A 53 2.91 -3.90 -0.92
CA LEU A 53 3.96 -3.09 -0.30
C LEU A 53 3.65 -1.60 -0.43
N MET A 54 3.14 -1.20 -1.58
CA MET A 54 2.75 0.18 -1.89
C MET A 54 1.80 0.75 -0.82
N ILE A 55 0.70 0.05 -0.55
CA ILE A 55 -0.29 0.50 0.46
C ILE A 55 0.30 0.40 1.87
N TYR A 56 1.01 -0.69 2.18
CA TYR A 56 1.62 -0.85 3.51
C TYR A 56 2.59 0.31 3.84
N PHE A 57 3.48 0.66 2.92
CA PHE A 57 4.45 1.74 3.14
C PHE A 57 3.79 3.12 3.16
N HIS A 58 2.68 3.31 2.46
CA HIS A 58 1.89 4.54 2.56
C HIS A 58 1.38 4.73 3.99
N GLU A 59 0.73 3.71 4.56
CA GLU A 59 0.25 3.74 5.95
C GLU A 59 1.40 3.88 6.97
N VAL A 60 2.55 3.23 6.73
CA VAL A 60 3.74 3.40 7.58
C VAL A 60 4.23 4.85 7.56
N GLY A 61 4.15 5.52 6.41
CA GLY A 61 4.51 6.93 6.28
C GLY A 61 3.62 7.84 7.12
N HIS A 62 2.32 7.53 7.23
CA HIS A 62 1.42 8.20 8.17
C HIS A 62 1.73 7.88 9.63
N TYR A 63 2.02 6.61 9.94
CA TYR A 63 2.31 6.16 11.29
C TYR A 63 3.56 6.84 11.90
N ILE A 64 4.65 6.97 11.14
CA ILE A 64 5.95 7.41 11.67
C ILE A 64 5.86 8.79 12.38
N PRO A 65 5.24 9.83 11.80
CA PRO A 65 5.11 11.14 12.44
C PRO A 65 4.01 11.19 13.49
N LEU A 66 3.02 10.31 13.39
CA LEU A 66 1.90 10.25 14.32
C LEU A 66 2.17 9.35 15.54
N ARG A 67 3.22 8.51 15.56
CA ARG A 67 3.50 7.46 16.58
C ARG A 67 3.45 7.91 18.04
N ASN A 68 3.74 9.18 18.31
CA ASN A 68 3.74 9.77 19.66
C ASN A 68 2.40 10.45 20.01
N ARG A 69 1.39 10.35 19.16
CA ARG A 69 0.04 10.89 19.35
C ARG A 69 -0.94 9.75 19.66
N GLU A 70 -2.07 10.11 20.23
CA GLU A 70 -3.22 9.21 20.30
C GLU A 70 -3.72 8.94 18.88
N MET A 71 -3.77 7.66 18.55
CA MET A 71 -4.16 7.16 17.24
C MET A 71 -4.98 5.89 17.40
N GLU A 72 -6.05 5.81 16.63
CA GLU A 72 -6.80 4.58 16.40
C GLU A 72 -6.74 4.23 14.92
N VAL A 73 -6.46 2.97 14.61
CA VAL A 73 -6.55 2.46 13.23
C VAL A 73 -7.81 1.63 13.13
N LYS A 74 -8.78 2.15 12.37
CA LYS A 74 -10.04 1.46 12.10
C LYS A 74 -10.05 1.00 10.65
N ARG A 75 -10.73 -0.11 10.42
CA ARG A 75 -11.07 -0.54 9.06
C ARG A 75 -12.42 0.05 8.73
N ASP A 76 -12.50 0.85 7.67
CA ASP A 76 -13.77 1.37 7.16
C ASP A 76 -14.02 0.77 5.76
N GLY A 77 -14.89 -0.23 5.70
CA GLY A 77 -15.13 -1.03 4.50
C GLY A 77 -13.87 -1.70 3.93
N ILE A 78 -13.43 -1.22 2.76
CA ILE A 78 -12.23 -1.71 2.04
C ILE A 78 -10.97 -0.92 2.45
N GLY A 79 -11.14 0.27 3.06
CA GLY A 79 -10.05 1.16 3.45
C GLY A 79 -9.52 0.94 4.87
N ILE A 80 -8.37 1.55 5.13
CA ILE A 80 -7.77 1.71 6.46
C ILE A 80 -7.84 3.20 6.80
N THR A 81 -8.38 3.53 7.96
CA THR A 81 -8.53 4.90 8.42
C THR A 81 -7.75 5.09 9.71
N ILE A 82 -6.86 6.07 9.73
CA ILE A 82 -6.10 6.47 10.91
C ILE A 82 -6.79 7.69 11.52
N LEU A 83 -7.42 7.52 12.69
CA LEU A 83 -8.05 8.60 13.45
C LEU A 83 -7.06 9.14 14.48
N THR A 84 -6.97 10.47 14.61
CA THR A 84 -6.12 11.15 15.60
C THR A 84 -6.79 12.40 16.16
N THR A 85 -6.42 12.81 17.38
CA THR A 85 -7.08 13.90 18.14
C THR A 85 -6.56 15.31 17.83
N LYS A 86 -5.55 15.45 16.96
CA LYS A 86 -4.92 16.73 16.57
C LYS A 86 -4.82 16.81 15.05
N PRO A 87 -4.73 18.01 14.43
CA PRO A 87 -4.54 18.14 12.99
C PRO A 87 -3.34 17.32 12.51
N ILE A 88 -3.53 16.60 11.42
CA ILE A 88 -2.53 15.72 10.82
C ILE A 88 -1.31 16.59 10.46
N PRO A 89 -0.09 16.26 10.92
CA PRO A 89 1.08 17.05 10.56
C PRO A 89 1.40 16.85 9.08
N SER A 90 1.83 17.89 8.38
CA SER A 90 2.25 17.82 6.97
C SER A 90 3.36 16.78 6.73
N SER A 91 4.17 16.48 7.74
CA SER A 91 5.18 15.41 7.68
C SER A 91 4.58 14.01 7.51
N ALA A 92 3.36 13.75 7.99
CA ALA A 92 2.64 12.49 7.76
C ALA A 92 2.28 12.33 6.28
N VAL A 93 1.72 13.39 5.67
CA VAL A 93 1.37 13.43 4.24
C VAL A 93 2.61 13.30 3.35
N ILE A 94 3.68 14.04 3.66
CA ILE A 94 4.92 13.98 2.87
C ILE A 94 5.52 12.58 2.93
N LEU A 95 5.58 11.99 4.13
CA LEU A 95 6.22 10.69 4.31
C LEU A 95 5.36 9.54 3.76
N SER A 96 4.03 9.64 3.81
CA SER A 96 3.11 8.66 3.21
C SER A 96 3.21 8.59 1.68
N VAL A 97 3.70 9.65 1.03
CA VAL A 97 4.00 9.65 -0.41
C VAL A 97 5.45 9.28 -0.69
N LEU A 98 6.38 9.84 0.06
CA LEU A 98 7.82 9.66 -0.16
C LEU A 98 8.26 8.21 0.07
N LEU A 99 7.79 7.58 1.15
CA LEU A 99 8.23 6.24 1.53
C LEU A 99 7.85 5.20 0.46
N PRO A 100 6.62 5.18 -0.08
CA PRO A 100 6.32 4.35 -1.23
C PRO A 100 7.21 4.63 -2.44
N LEU A 101 7.39 5.89 -2.83
CA LEU A 101 8.19 6.24 -4.00
C LEU A 101 9.63 5.73 -3.92
N ILE A 102 10.26 5.81 -2.73
CA ILE A 102 11.60 5.26 -2.50
C ILE A 102 11.62 3.75 -2.76
N ILE A 103 10.63 3.02 -2.25
CA ILE A 103 10.54 1.57 -2.47
C ILE A 103 10.27 1.25 -3.94
N ALA A 104 9.45 2.04 -4.65
CA ALA A 104 9.22 1.89 -6.09
C ALA A 104 10.51 2.04 -6.89
N VAL A 105 11.36 3.00 -6.53
CA VAL A 105 12.69 3.20 -7.14
C VAL A 105 13.59 1.98 -6.88
N VAL A 106 13.61 1.47 -5.64
CA VAL A 106 14.39 0.26 -5.29
C VAL A 106 13.90 -0.95 -6.09
N LEU A 107 12.58 -1.19 -6.17
CA LEU A 107 12.01 -2.28 -6.95
C LEU A 107 12.31 -2.14 -8.44
N THR A 108 12.26 -0.92 -8.98
CA THR A 108 12.62 -0.64 -10.37
C THR A 108 14.09 -0.91 -10.63
N ALA A 109 15.00 -0.52 -9.72
CA ALA A 109 16.42 -0.78 -9.85
C ALA A 109 16.74 -2.29 -9.81
N ILE A 110 16.11 -3.04 -8.91
CA ILE A 110 16.31 -4.49 -8.78
C ILE A 110 15.75 -5.24 -9.98
N SER A 111 14.51 -4.93 -10.38
CA SER A 111 13.82 -5.62 -11.48
C SER A 111 14.21 -5.12 -12.87
N ARG A 112 14.89 -3.96 -12.94
CA ARG A 112 15.15 -3.20 -14.17
C ARG A 112 13.89 -2.93 -15.00
N ASN A 113 12.75 -2.74 -14.33
CA ASN A 113 11.46 -2.55 -14.99
C ASN A 113 10.72 -1.31 -14.45
N TRP A 114 10.42 -0.37 -15.34
CA TRP A 114 9.77 0.91 -15.02
C TRP A 114 8.31 0.77 -14.58
N VAL A 115 7.67 -0.39 -14.78
CA VAL A 115 6.27 -0.62 -14.39
C VAL A 115 6.05 -0.34 -12.90
N PHE A 116 7.05 -0.59 -12.05
CA PHE A 116 6.94 -0.37 -10.60
C PHE A 116 6.85 1.10 -10.23
N ILE A 117 7.64 1.98 -10.86
CA ILE A 117 7.48 3.44 -10.68
C ILE A 117 6.12 3.91 -11.19
N ILE A 118 5.72 3.48 -12.40
CA ILE A 118 4.45 3.92 -13.02
C ILE A 118 3.26 3.53 -12.14
N LEU A 119 3.25 2.29 -11.63
CA LEU A 119 2.18 1.78 -10.79
C LEU A 119 2.04 2.56 -9.47
N TRP A 120 3.14 3.11 -8.94
CA TRP A 120 3.17 3.79 -7.65
C TRP A 120 2.95 5.31 -7.77
N LEU A 121 3.02 5.88 -8.98
CA LEU A 121 2.62 7.27 -9.21
C LEU A 121 1.16 7.52 -8.83
N GLY A 122 0.30 6.50 -8.89
CA GLY A 122 -1.08 6.57 -8.42
C GLY A 122 -1.22 6.91 -6.92
N ILE A 123 -0.26 6.52 -6.08
CA ILE A 123 -0.24 6.93 -4.67
C ILE A 123 0.16 8.38 -4.50
N GLY A 124 1.02 8.91 -5.37
CA GLY A 124 1.31 10.35 -5.39
C GLY A 124 0.03 11.18 -5.58
N ALA A 125 -0.90 10.70 -6.40
CA ALA A 125 -2.21 11.31 -6.57
C ALA A 125 -3.12 11.15 -5.34
N MET A 126 -3.13 9.98 -4.69
CA MET A 126 -3.89 9.81 -3.42
C MET A 126 -3.33 10.68 -2.29
N GLY A 127 -2.02 10.84 -2.19
CA GLY A 127 -1.41 11.73 -1.20
C GLY A 127 -1.73 13.23 -1.42
N LEU A 128 -2.09 13.63 -2.64
CA LEU A 128 -2.64 14.96 -2.90
C LEU A 128 -4.06 15.11 -2.34
N ILE A 129 -4.85 14.03 -2.32
CA ILE A 129 -6.17 14.01 -1.67
C ILE A 129 -6.00 14.11 -0.16
N ASP A 130 -5.08 13.32 0.44
CA ASP A 130 -4.74 13.43 1.85
C ASP A 130 -4.34 14.87 2.22
N ALA A 131 -3.53 15.52 1.37
CA ALA A 131 -3.11 16.91 1.58
C ALA A 131 -4.28 17.91 1.60
N MET A 132 -5.38 17.64 0.88
CA MET A 132 -6.57 18.48 0.90
C MET A 132 -7.39 18.33 2.19
N GLU A 133 -7.33 17.16 2.84
CA GLU A 133 -8.04 16.89 4.10
C GLU A 133 -7.28 17.41 5.34
N VAL A 134 -6.02 17.80 5.18
CA VAL A 134 -5.17 18.35 6.25
C VAL A 134 -5.34 19.88 6.42
N VAL A 135 -6.00 20.56 5.47
CA VAL A 135 -6.24 22.03 5.48
C VAL A 135 -7.47 22.41 6.29
#